data_AF-A0A947GFV7-F1
#
_entry.id   AF-A0A947GFV7-F1
#
_cell.length_a   1.000
_cell.length_b   1.000
_cell.length_c   1.000
_cell.angle_alpha   90.00
_cell.angle_beta   90.00
_cell.angle_gamma   90.00
#
_symmetry.space_group_name_H-M   'P 1'
#
loop_
_entity.id
_entity.type
_entity.pdbx_description
1 polymer ?
#
loop_
_entity_poly.entity_id
_entity_poly.type
_entity_poly.pdbx_seq_one_letter_code
_entity_poly.pdbx_strand_id
1 'polypeptide(L)'
;MSEPTDNRERVLGLLRRYGQNTCSFQALERGLSYWFDGDDACVAYADTGGAWIAAGEPICADERIEPVARRFCAAARERGRRPRFFALEREVGDDIARLHIGMQPVWNPQDWPDTLRGKRSLR
;
A
#
# COMPACT_ATOMS: atom_id res chain seq x y z
N MET A 1 -16.05 -4.04 -22.63
CA MET A 1 -16.16 -4.47 -21.22
C MET A 1 -15.08 -5.54 -20.92
N SER A 2 -13.79 -5.15 -20.96
CA SER A 2 -12.64 -6.05 -20.68
C SER A 2 -11.69 -5.50 -19.60
N GLU A 3 -12.06 -4.43 -18.89
CA GLU A 3 -11.18 -3.61 -18.04
C GLU A 3 -10.74 -4.17 -16.67
N PRO A 4 -11.46 -5.08 -15.98
CA PRO A 4 -11.07 -5.50 -14.61
C PRO A 4 -9.88 -6.46 -14.53
N THR A 5 -9.70 -7.31 -15.54
CA THR A 5 -8.63 -8.32 -15.58
C THR A 5 -7.30 -7.67 -15.95
N ASP A 6 -7.31 -6.80 -16.96
CA ASP A 6 -6.15 -6.07 -17.45
C ASP A 6 -5.53 -5.17 -16.35
N ASN A 7 -6.36 -4.45 -15.61
CA ASN A 7 -5.88 -3.63 -14.49
C ASN A 7 -5.25 -4.45 -13.37
N ARG A 8 -5.79 -5.63 -13.03
CA ARG A 8 -5.20 -6.51 -12.01
C ARG A 8 -3.86 -7.08 -12.46
N GLU A 9 -3.73 -7.48 -13.72
CA GLU A 9 -2.46 -7.95 -14.28
C GLU A 9 -1.40 -6.85 -14.26
N ARG A 10 -1.79 -5.63 -14.61
CA ARG A 10 -0.92 -4.45 -14.52
C ARG A 10 -0.45 -4.18 -13.10
N VAL A 11 -1.37 -4.19 -12.12
CA VAL A 11 -1.02 -4.02 -10.69
C VAL A 11 -0.13 -5.14 -10.19
N LEU A 12 -0.38 -6.39 -10.61
CA LEU A 12 0.50 -7.51 -10.29
C LEU A 12 1.92 -7.31 -10.86
N GLY A 13 2.04 -6.75 -12.07
CA GLY A 13 3.32 -6.35 -12.66
C GLY A 13 4.07 -5.32 -11.80
N LEU A 14 3.37 -4.29 -11.31
CA LEU A 14 3.94 -3.30 -10.40
C LEU A 14 4.33 -3.90 -9.04
N LEU A 15 3.49 -4.77 -8.47
CA LEU A 15 3.78 -5.46 -7.21
C LEU A 15 5.01 -6.36 -7.30
N ARG A 16 5.21 -7.07 -8.41
CA ARG A 16 6.42 -7.86 -8.62
C ARG A 16 7.69 -7.01 -8.66
N ARG A 17 7.57 -5.75 -9.07
CA ARG A 17 8.71 -4.84 -9.24
C ARG A 17 8.99 -4.00 -8.00
N TYR A 18 7.94 -3.57 -7.31
CA TYR A 18 8.00 -2.56 -6.25
C TYR A 18 7.25 -2.96 -4.96
N GLY A 19 6.56 -4.10 -4.94
CA GLY A 19 5.82 -4.56 -3.76
C GLY A 19 6.76 -4.98 -2.64
N GLN A 20 6.92 -4.13 -1.63
CA GLN A 20 7.81 -4.38 -0.50
C GLN A 20 7.09 -4.49 0.85
N ASN A 21 5.89 -3.91 0.98
CA ASN A 21 5.21 -3.77 2.27
C ASN A 21 4.27 -4.94 2.57
N THR A 22 3.97 -5.16 3.85
CA THR A 22 3.15 -6.27 4.35
C THR A 22 1.77 -6.36 3.68
N CYS A 23 1.18 -5.20 3.41
CA CYS A 23 -0.17 -5.09 2.84
C CYS A 23 -0.19 -4.97 1.31
N SER A 24 0.96 -4.94 0.64
CA SER A 24 1.04 -4.59 -0.78
C SER A 24 0.27 -5.58 -1.67
N PHE A 25 0.33 -6.88 -1.38
CA PHE A 25 -0.40 -7.91 -2.12
C PHE A 25 -1.93 -7.84 -1.95
N GLN A 26 -2.42 -7.22 -0.86
CA GLN A 26 -3.85 -7.01 -0.64
C GLN A 26 -4.46 -6.05 -1.67
N ALA A 27 -3.64 -5.29 -2.41
CA ALA A 27 -4.09 -4.49 -3.53
C ALA A 27 -4.81 -5.30 -4.64
N LEU A 28 -4.57 -6.61 -4.74
CA LEU A 28 -5.21 -7.48 -5.74
C LEU A 28 -6.61 -7.96 -5.32
N GLU A 29 -6.99 -7.75 -4.06
CA GLU A 29 -8.26 -8.19 -3.50
C GLU A 29 -9.46 -7.59 -4.24
N ARG A 30 -10.61 -8.23 -4.07
CA ARG A 30 -11.87 -7.72 -4.59
C ARG A 30 -12.34 -6.50 -3.79
N GLY A 31 -13.01 -5.58 -4.47
CA GLY A 31 -13.59 -4.38 -3.85
C GLY A 31 -12.68 -3.15 -3.83
N LEU A 32 -11.44 -3.26 -4.30
CA LEU A 32 -10.57 -2.12 -4.52
C LEU A 32 -10.66 -1.60 -5.97
N SER A 33 -10.61 -0.29 -6.08
CA SER A 33 -10.39 0.46 -7.32
C SER A 33 -8.91 0.80 -7.44
N TYR A 34 -8.48 1.09 -8.67
CA TYR A 34 -7.10 1.47 -8.97
C TYR A 34 -7.03 2.88 -9.52
N TRP A 35 -6.11 3.67 -8.97
CA TRP A 35 -5.72 4.95 -9.53
C TRP A 35 -4.27 4.85 -9.99
N PHE A 36 -4.01 5.12 -11.27
CA PHE A 36 -2.69 5.02 -11.88
C PHE A 36 -2.07 6.40 -12.08
N ASP A 37 -0.76 6.52 -11.83
CA ASP A 37 0.04 7.72 -12.11
C ASP A 37 1.12 7.40 -13.15
N GLY A 38 0.77 7.56 -14.43
CA GLY A 38 1.58 7.07 -15.55
C GLY A 38 1.52 5.54 -15.65
N ASP A 39 2.59 4.92 -16.12
CA ASP A 39 2.66 3.46 -16.39
C ASP A 39 3.21 2.65 -15.22
N ASP A 40 3.98 3.29 -14.34
CA ASP A 40 4.87 2.67 -13.35
C ASP A 40 4.48 2.95 -11.89
N ALA A 41 3.30 3.52 -11.65
CA ALA A 41 2.78 3.77 -10.31
C ALA A 41 1.27 3.53 -10.20
N CYS A 42 0.85 2.97 -9.07
CA CYS A 42 -0.56 2.72 -8.77
C CYS A 42 -0.87 2.91 -7.28
N VAL A 43 -2.07 3.38 -6.97
CA VAL A 43 -2.67 3.35 -5.63
C VAL A 43 -3.93 2.49 -5.71
N ALA A 44 -3.97 1.40 -4.96
CA ALA A 44 -5.18 0.63 -4.74
C ALA A 44 -5.98 1.25 -3.58
N TYR A 45 -7.28 1.47 -3.78
CA TYR A 45 -8.09 2.21 -2.81
C TYR A 45 -9.54 1.74 -2.78
N ALA A 46 -10.20 1.97 -1.65
CA ALA A 46 -11.65 1.85 -1.52
C ALA A 46 -12.31 3.23 -1.69
N ASP A 47 -13.34 3.33 -2.53
CA ASP A 47 -14.22 4.51 -2.59
C ASP A 47 -15.42 4.29 -1.66
N THR A 48 -15.54 5.12 -0.64
CA THR A 48 -16.63 5.07 0.35
C THR A 48 -17.78 6.03 0.01
N GLY A 49 -17.70 6.73 -1.12
CA GLY A 49 -18.60 7.84 -1.47
C GLY A 49 -18.24 9.16 -0.78
N GLY A 50 -17.65 9.12 0.43
CA GLY A 50 -17.18 10.32 1.13
C GLY A 50 -15.65 10.46 1.22
N ALA A 51 -14.92 9.40 0.90
CA ALA A 51 -13.47 9.33 0.98
C ALA A 51 -12.91 8.27 0.05
N TRP A 52 -11.69 8.52 -0.42
CA TRP A 52 -10.83 7.51 -1.04
C TRP A 52 -9.81 7.06 0.01
N ILE A 53 -9.86 5.78 0.36
CA ILE A 53 -8.97 5.18 1.36
C ILE A 53 -7.98 4.29 0.64
N ALA A 54 -6.74 4.73 0.52
CA ALA A 54 -5.65 3.92 -0.02
C ALA A 54 -5.34 2.75 0.92
N ALA A 55 -5.19 1.56 0.32
CA ALA A 55 -4.77 0.34 0.99
C ALA A 55 -3.24 0.26 0.98
N GLY A 56 -2.61 0.90 1.98
CA GLY A 56 -1.16 1.01 2.09
C GLY A 56 -0.58 2.17 1.26
N GLU A 57 0.71 2.01 0.95
CA GLU A 57 1.51 2.96 0.18
C GLU A 57 1.25 2.85 -1.32
N PRO A 58 1.54 3.91 -2.09
CA PRO A 58 1.65 3.81 -3.54
C PRO A 58 2.61 2.69 -3.98
N ILE A 59 2.19 1.87 -4.94
CA ILE A 59 2.99 0.80 -5.54
C ILE A 59 3.82 1.43 -6.66
N CYS A 60 5.04 1.84 -6.35
CA CYS A 60 5.99 2.51 -7.24
C CYS A 60 7.41 2.45 -6.66
N ALA A 61 8.41 2.97 -7.38
CA ALA A 61 9.75 3.16 -6.83
C ALA A 61 9.75 4.05 -5.58
N ASP A 62 10.69 3.82 -4.65
CA ASP A 62 10.73 4.49 -3.34
C ASP A 62 10.74 6.02 -3.45
N GLU A 63 11.51 6.56 -4.40
CA GLU A 63 11.63 8.01 -4.63
C GLU A 63 10.33 8.63 -5.15
N ARG A 64 9.39 7.80 -5.61
CA ARG A 64 8.10 8.23 -6.15
C ARG A 64 6.96 8.17 -5.14
N ILE A 65 7.15 7.56 -3.97
CA ILE A 65 6.06 7.36 -3.01
C ILE A 65 5.41 8.69 -2.61
N GLU A 66 6.19 9.67 -2.20
CA GLU A 66 5.65 10.99 -1.81
C GLU A 66 4.94 11.73 -2.96
N PRO A 67 5.57 11.96 -4.14
CA PRO A 67 4.89 12.68 -5.20
C PRO A 67 3.64 11.95 -5.71
N VAL A 68 3.65 10.61 -5.77
CA VAL A 68 2.47 9.82 -6.18
C VAL A 68 1.35 9.95 -5.14
N ALA A 69 1.68 9.87 -3.84
CA ALA A 69 0.70 10.06 -2.77
C ALA A 69 0.05 11.45 -2.82
N ARG A 70 0.83 12.51 -3.08
CA ARG A 70 0.31 13.87 -3.24
C ARG A 70 -0.64 14.00 -4.44
N ARG A 71 -0.27 13.42 -5.59
CA ARG A 71 -1.13 13.41 -6.79
C ARG A 71 -2.41 12.60 -6.59
N PHE A 72 -2.34 11.45 -5.91
CA PHE A 72 -3.52 10.70 -5.50
C PHE A 72 -4.44 11.55 -4.61
N CYS A 73 -3.87 12.28 -3.65
CA CYS A 73 -4.64 13.18 -2.79
C CYS A 73 -5.33 14.29 -3.59
N ALA A 74 -4.68 14.86 -4.60
CA ALA A 74 -5.28 15.84 -5.49
C ALA A 74 -6.42 15.22 -6.30
N ALA A 75 -6.19 14.06 -6.93
CA ALA A 75 -7.19 13.35 -7.74
C ALA A 75 -8.43 12.93 -6.94
N ALA A 76 -8.28 12.62 -5.65
CA ALA A 76 -9.41 12.36 -4.75
C ALA A 76 -10.21 13.65 -4.49
N ARG A 77 -9.52 14.76 -4.19
CA ARG A 77 -10.16 16.06 -3.91
C ARG A 77 -10.91 16.61 -5.11
N GLU A 78 -10.36 16.47 -6.31
CA GLU A 78 -11.02 16.84 -7.57
C GLU A 78 -12.35 16.12 -7.77
N ARG A 79 -12.48 14.90 -7.24
CA ARG A 79 -13.73 14.10 -7.24
C ARG A 79 -14.62 14.36 -6.03
N GLY A 80 -14.32 15.39 -5.22
CA GLY A 80 -15.05 15.69 -3.99
C GLY A 80 -14.89 14.62 -2.90
N ARG A 81 -13.77 13.89 -2.91
CA ARG A 81 -13.47 12.83 -1.94
C ARG A 81 -12.35 13.27 -1.00
N ARG A 82 -12.46 12.88 0.27
CA ARG A 82 -11.39 13.07 1.25
C ARG A 82 -10.31 12.00 1.03
N PRO A 83 -9.04 12.35 0.77
CA PRO A 83 -7.98 11.36 0.67
C PRO A 83 -7.56 10.87 2.05
N ARG A 84 -7.37 9.56 2.17
CA ARG A 84 -6.87 8.86 3.37
C ARG A 84 -5.94 7.73 2.96
N PHE A 85 -5.01 7.41 3.84
CA PHE A 85 -4.15 6.23 3.72
C PHE A 85 -4.35 5.37 4.96
N PHE A 86 -4.35 4.06 4.78
CA PHE A 86 -4.40 3.10 5.86
C PHE A 86 -3.18 2.19 5.80
N ALA A 87 -2.59 1.88 6.95
CA ALA A 87 -1.43 1.00 7.08
C ALA A 87 -0.19 1.43 6.25
N LEU A 88 0.15 2.72 6.29
CA LEU A 88 1.48 3.16 5.84
C LEU A 88 2.54 2.61 6.80
N GLU A 89 3.61 2.04 6.27
CA GLU A 89 4.74 1.52 7.04
C GLU A 89 5.92 2.52 7.05
N ARG A 90 5.90 3.52 6.16
CA ARG A 90 6.82 4.65 6.13
C ARG A 90 6.11 6.00 6.20
N GLU A 91 6.89 7.04 6.49
CA GLU A 91 6.40 8.41 6.46
C GLU A 91 6.21 8.89 5.02
N VAL A 92 5.09 9.57 4.76
CA VAL A 92 4.75 10.10 3.43
C VAL A 92 4.35 11.55 3.59
N GLY A 93 5.24 12.47 3.24
CA GLY A 93 5.02 13.91 3.29
C GLY A 93 4.79 14.48 4.69
N ASP A 94 5.46 15.57 5.02
CA ASP A 94 5.34 16.20 6.35
C ASP A 94 3.97 16.84 6.60
N ASP A 95 3.22 17.15 5.53
CA ASP A 95 1.90 17.78 5.56
C ASP A 95 0.74 16.80 5.75
N ILE A 96 1.02 15.49 5.82
CA ILE A 96 -0.01 14.48 6.06
C ILE A 96 -0.10 14.21 7.57
N ALA A 97 -1.27 14.52 8.15
CA ALA A 97 -1.58 14.18 9.53
C ALA A 97 -1.62 12.65 9.70
N ARG A 98 -0.95 12.15 10.74
CA ARG A 98 -0.71 10.73 10.98
C ARG A 98 -1.15 10.32 12.38
N LEU A 99 -1.62 9.07 12.49
CA LEU A 99 -1.92 8.42 13.75
C LEU A 99 -1.25 7.04 13.73
N HIS A 100 -0.42 6.75 14.73
CA HIS A 100 0.17 5.43 14.89
C HIS A 100 -0.92 4.44 15.33
N ILE A 101 -1.20 3.43 14.50
CA ILE A 101 -2.27 2.44 14.75
C ILE A 101 -1.73 1.10 15.26
N GLY A 102 -0.42 0.85 15.16
CA GLY A 102 0.23 -0.37 15.61
C GLY A 102 1.58 -0.61 14.95
N MET A 103 2.16 -1.77 15.26
CA MET A 103 3.45 -2.23 14.73
C MET A 103 3.31 -3.63 14.13
N GLN A 104 4.08 -3.91 13.07
CA GLN A 104 4.14 -5.25 12.48
C GLN A 104 5.14 -6.13 13.26
N PRO A 105 4.78 -7.38 13.59
CA PRO A 105 5.73 -8.33 14.15
C PRO A 105 6.68 -8.81 13.04
N VAL A 106 7.92 -8.33 13.06
CA VAL A 106 8.96 -8.74 12.12
C VAL A 106 9.92 -9.72 12.81
N TRP A 107 10.24 -10.80 12.13
CA TRP A 107 11.28 -11.74 12.53
C TRP A 107 12.23 -11.97 11.36
N ASN A 108 13.51 -12.12 11.66
CA ASN A 108 14.51 -12.53 10.68
C ASN A 108 14.59 -14.06 10.67
N PRO A 109 14.27 -14.73 9.54
CA PRO A 109 14.34 -16.19 9.47
C PRO A 109 15.72 -16.77 9.73
N GLN A 110 16.78 -16.00 9.50
CA GLN A 110 18.14 -16.43 9.78
C GLN A 110 18.41 -16.60 11.28
N ASP A 111 17.67 -15.89 12.13
CA ASP A 111 17.81 -15.93 13.60
C ASP A 111 16.93 -17.01 14.24
N TRP A 112 16.17 -17.76 13.43
CA TRP A 112 15.24 -18.77 13.91
C TRP A 112 15.89 -19.90 14.74
N PRO A 113 17.04 -20.48 14.31
CA PRO A 113 17.69 -21.51 15.09
C PRO A 113 18.05 -21.04 16.51
N ASP A 114 18.46 -19.78 16.65
CA ASP A 114 18.88 -19.18 17.92
C ASP A 114 17.67 -18.89 18.80
N THR A 115 16.59 -18.39 18.18
CA THR A 115 15.30 -18.15 18.82
C THR A 115 14.73 -19.43 19.44
N LEU A 116 14.77 -20.56 18.71
CA LEU A 116 14.34 -21.87 19.23
C LEU A 116 15.19 -22.36 20.41
N ARG A 117 16.52 -22.15 20.36
CA ARG A 117 17.42 -22.52 21.48
C ARG A 117 17.16 -21.67 22.72
N GLY A 118 16.73 -20.42 22.58
CA GLY A 118 16.41 -19.53 23.70
C GLY A 118 15.03 -19.71 24.31
N LYS A 119 14.03 -20.21 23.55
CA LYS A 119 12.63 -20.23 24.02
C LYS A 119 12.00 -21.62 23.99
N ARG A 120 11.80 -22.20 25.19
CA ARG A 120 11.21 -23.54 25.37
C ARG A 120 9.76 -23.63 24.87
N SER A 121 9.00 -22.55 24.88
CA SER A 121 7.59 -22.50 24.43
C SER A 121 7.40 -22.51 22.91
N LEU A 122 8.49 -22.38 22.13
CA LEU A 122 8.48 -22.42 20.67
C LEU A 122 8.96 -23.76 20.10
N ARG A 123 9.25 -24.74 20.98
CA ARG A 123 9.65 -26.10 20.62
C ARG A 123 8.49 -27.07 20.78
#